data_AF-A0A3B9U5L2-F1
#
_entry.id   AF-A0A3B9U5L2-F1
#
_cell.length_a   1.000
_cell.length_b   1.000
_cell.length_c   1.000
_cell.angle_alpha   90.00
_cell.angle_beta   90.00
_cell.angle_gamma   90.00
#
_symmetry.space_group_name_H-M   'P 1'
#
loop_
_entity.id
_entity.type
_entity.pdbx_description
1 polymer ?
#
loop_
_entity_poly.entity_id
_entity_poly.type
_entity_poly.pdbx_seq_one_letter_code
_entity_poly.pdbx_strand_id
1 'polypeptide(L)' 'MEEKLEKIIHLIEQSALDRTIKDILIRDLQSEGLTDFLREQIRVYCLEGIKQLDAQMVEAKATLENKPTDQNPT' A
#
# COMPACT_ATOMS: atom_id res chain seq x y z
N MET A 1 -20.95 -9.87 -1.86
CA MET A 1 -20.61 -8.76 -0.96
C MET A 1 -19.40 -9.10 -0.11
N GLU A 2 -19.36 -10.30 0.47
CA GLU A 2 -18.17 -10.88 1.16
C GLU A 2 -16.87 -10.75 0.36
N GLU A 3 -16.87 -11.16 -0.91
CA GLU A 3 -15.65 -11.16 -1.75
C GLU A 3 -15.03 -9.76 -1.94
N LYS A 4 -15.85 -8.70 -1.88
CA LYS A 4 -15.34 -7.31 -1.92
C LYS A 4 -14.75 -6.91 -0.58
N LEU A 5 -15.35 -7.35 0.52
CA LEU A 5 -14.89 -7.06 1.88
C LEU A 5 -13.55 -7.77 2.14
N GLU A 6 -13.43 -9.04 1.74
CA GLU A 6 -12.19 -9.82 1.86
C GLU A 6 -11.01 -9.17 1.13
N LYS A 7 -11.24 -8.68 -0.10
CA LYS A 7 -10.20 -7.94 -0.85
C LYS A 7 -9.75 -6.68 -0.14
N ILE A 8 -10.67 -6.00 0.55
CA ILE A 8 -10.37 -4.78 1.31
C ILE A 8 -9.62 -5.13 2.60
N ILE A 9 -10.02 -6.18 3.31
CA ILE A 9 -9.30 -6.69 4.48
C ILE A 9 -7.87 -7.06 4.09
N HIS A 10 -7.71 -7.78 2.98
CA HIS A 10 -6.39 -8.14 2.48
C HIS A 10 -5.52 -6.92 2.15
N LEU A 11 -6.11 -5.87 1.57
CA LEU A 11 -5.41 -4.60 1.33
C LEU A 11 -4.94 -3.95 2.65
N ILE A 12 -5.78 -3.96 3.67
CA ILE A 12 -5.44 -3.43 5.00
C ILE A 12 -4.30 -4.24 5.61
N GLU A 13 -4.34 -5.57 5.53
CA GLU A 13 -3.29 -6.46 6.04
C GLU A 13 -1.93 -6.21 5.38
N GLN A 14 -1.91 -5.97 4.06
CA GLN A 14 -0.71 -5.72 3.28
C GLN A 14 -0.17 -4.29 3.41
N SER A 15 -0.97 -3.35 3.91
CA SER A 15 -0.52 -1.97 4.09
C SER A 15 0.65 -1.84 5.07
N ALA A 16 1.35 -0.72 5.03
CA ALA A 16 2.44 -0.41 5.97
C ALA A 16 1.94 0.04 7.36
N LEU A 17 0.63 0.00 7.61
CA LEU A 17 0.05 0.47 8.87
C LEU A 17 0.50 -0.37 10.06
N ASP A 18 0.50 0.26 11.23
CA ASP A 18 0.69 -0.46 12.48
C ASP A 18 -0.41 -1.52 12.68
N ARG A 19 -0.04 -2.63 13.32
CA ARG A 19 -0.95 -3.75 13.59
C ARG A 19 -2.23 -3.29 14.31
N THR A 20 -2.11 -2.39 15.27
CA THR A 20 -3.26 -1.87 16.03
C THR A 20 -4.25 -1.15 15.12
N ILE A 21 -3.75 -0.36 14.16
CA ILE A 21 -4.57 0.39 13.21
C ILE A 21 -5.26 -0.58 12.24
N LYS A 22 -4.54 -1.59 11.76
CA LYS A 22 -5.11 -2.65 10.92
C LYS A 22 -6.26 -3.37 11.63
N ASP A 23 -6.04 -3.77 12.89
CA ASP A 23 -7.03 -4.48 13.69
C ASP A 23 -8.29 -3.61 13.93
N ILE A 24 -8.12 -2.30 14.16
CA ILE A 24 -9.24 -1.35 14.27
C ILE A 24 -10.02 -1.27 12.95
N LEU A 25 -9.35 -1.02 11.83
CA LEU A 25 -10.00 -0.88 10.53
C LEU A 25 -10.74 -2.15 10.11
N ILE A 26 -10.13 -3.33 10.34
CA ILE A 26 -10.74 -4.62 10.00
C ILE A 26 -11.97 -4.86 10.88
N ARG A 27 -11.86 -4.64 12.19
CA ARG A 27 -12.99 -4.80 13.11
C ARG A 27 -14.15 -3.89 12.73
N ASP A 28 -13.87 -2.60 12.53
CA ASP A 28 -14.90 -1.60 12.21
C ASP A 28 -15.54 -1.90 10.84
N LEU A 29 -14.74 -2.36 9.86
CA LEU A 29 -15.23 -2.81 8.56
C LEU A 29 -16.13 -4.06 8.66
N GLN A 30 -15.83 -4.99 9.57
CA GLN A 30 -16.64 -6.18 9.81
C GLN A 30 -17.93 -5.87 10.57
N SER A 31 -17.91 -4.92 11.52
CA SER A 31 -19.08 -4.56 12.33
C SER A 31 -20.02 -3.58 11.63
N GLU A 32 -19.47 -2.60 10.91
CA GLU A 32 -20.24 -1.50 10.32
C GLU A 32 -20.35 -1.60 8.78
N GLY A 33 -19.53 -2.46 8.16
CA GLY A 33 -19.41 -2.53 6.71
C GLY A 33 -18.56 -1.40 6.15
N LEU A 34 -18.50 -1.30 4.82
CA LEU A 34 -17.69 -0.29 4.13
C LEU A 34 -18.38 1.09 4.12
N THR A 35 -18.28 1.80 5.23
CA THR A 35 -18.76 3.19 5.37
C THR A 35 -17.90 4.15 4.54
N ASP A 36 -18.43 5.35 4.25
CA ASP A 36 -17.67 6.37 3.52
C ASP A 36 -16.42 6.82 4.30
N PHE A 37 -16.51 6.89 5.62
CA PHE A 37 -15.37 7.15 6.49
C PHE A 37 -14.29 6.08 6.33
N LEU A 38 -14.65 4.79 6.49
CA LEU A 38 -13.69 3.68 6.34
C LEU A 38 -13.11 3.62 4.94
N ARG A 39 -13.92 3.88 3.90
CA ARG A 39 -13.44 3.94 2.51
C ARG A 39 -12.34 4.98 2.34
N GLU A 40 -12.50 6.16 2.95
CA GLU A 40 -11.49 7.22 2.87
C GLU A 40 -10.24 6.88 3.68
N GLN A 41 -10.40 6.35 4.90
CA GLN A 41 -9.26 5.88 5.70
C GLN A 41 -8.43 4.84 4.94
N ILE A 42 -9.09 3.85 4.34
CA ILE A 42 -8.41 2.79 3.57
C ILE A 42 -7.75 3.37 2.32
N ARG A 43 -8.38 4.32 1.64
CA ARG A 43 -7.79 5.01 0.48
C ARG A 43 -6.50 5.72 0.85
N VAL A 44 -6.53 6.58 1.86
CA VAL A 44 -5.37 7.38 2.28
C VAL A 44 -4.27 6.48 2.83
N TYR A 45 -4.61 5.61 3.78
CA TYR A 45 -3.59 4.92 4.57
C TYR A 45 -3.11 3.61 3.95
N CYS A 46 -3.95 2.90 3.20
CA CYS A 46 -3.54 1.65 2.55
C CYS A 46 -3.12 1.88 1.10
N LEU A 47 -3.92 2.64 0.34
CA LEU A 47 -3.79 2.76 -1.10
C LEU A 47 -2.73 3.78 -1.53
N GLU A 48 -2.63 4.94 -0.87
CA GLU A 48 -1.55 5.89 -1.17
C GLU A 48 -0.18 5.38 -0.73
N GLY A 49 -0.10 4.66 0.39
CA GLY A 49 1.14 4.01 0.82
C GLY A 49 1.68 3.02 -0.21
N ILE A 50 0.80 2.21 -0.82
CA ILE A 50 1.18 1.29 -1.90
C ILE A 50 1.68 2.06 -3.13
N LYS A 51 1.02 3.17 -3.51
CA LYS A 51 1.47 4.01 -4.64
C LYS A 51 2.86 4.61 -4.42
N GLN A 52 3.17 5.03 -3.19
CA GLN A 52 4.50 5.54 -2.87
C GLN A 52 5.58 4.46 -2.98
N LEU A 53 5.27 3.23 -2.53
CA LEU A 53 6.17 2.08 -2.69
C LEU A 53 6.40 1.73 -4.16
N ASP A 54 5.36 1.73 -4.99
CA ASP A 54 5.49 1.51 -6.43
C ASP A 54 6.38 2.57 -7.09
N ALA A 55 6.20 3.85 -6.73
CA ALA A 55 7.04 4.93 -7.24
C ALA A 55 8.52 4.73 -6.85
N GLN A 56 8.78 4.41 -5.58
CA GLN A 56 10.12 4.10 -5.09
C GLN A 56 10.72 2.86 -5.78
N MET A 57 9.91 1.82 -6.03
CA MET A 57 10.36 0.64 -6.77
C MET A 57 10.76 0.97 -8.21
N VAL A 58 9.99 1.82 -8.90
CA VAL A 58 10.32 2.26 -10.25
C VAL A 58 11.62 3.07 -10.25
N GLU A 59 11.78 4.00 -9.31
CA GLU A 59 13.01 4.78 -9.17
C GLU A 59 14.23 3.91 -8.85
N ALA A 60 14.09 2.96 -7.93
CA ALA A 60 15.14 2.01 -7.59
C ALA A 60 15.54 1.13 -8.78
N LYS A 61 14.56 0.64 -9.56
CA LYS A 61 14.84 -0.10 -10.81
C LYS A 61 15.60 0.75 -11.80
N ALA A 62 15.14 1.98 -12.06
CA ALA A 62 15.83 2.90 -12.95
C ALA A 62 17.27 3.17 -12.50
N THR A 63 17.51 3.29 -11.19
CA THR A 63 18.85 3.49 -10.62
C THR A 63 19.74 2.25 -10.80
N LEU A 64 19.21 1.05 -10.61
CA LEU A 64 19.96 -0.21 -10.79
C LEU A 64 20.27 -0.52 -12.26
N GLU A 65 19.34 -0.18 -13.17
CA GLU A 65 19.49 -0.39 -14.61
C GLU A 65 20.40 0.67 -15.26
N ASN A 66 20.44 1.89 -14.71
CA ASN A 66 21.46 2.88 -15.02
C ASN A 66 22.79 2.51 -14.33
N LYS A 67 23.46 1.48 -14.84
CA LYS A 67 24.88 1.26 -14.53
C LYS A 67 25.65 2.55 -14.87
N PRO A 68 26.52 3.07 -13.98
CA PRO A 68 27.57 3.95 -14.44
C PRO A 68 28.41 3.13 -15.41
N THR A 69 28.40 3.50 -16.68
CA THR A 69 29.43 3.04 -17.61
C THR A 69 30.76 3.45 -17.02
N ASP A 70 31.60 2.47 -16.68
CA ASP A 70 33.03 2.63 -16.43
C ASP A 70 33.63 3.46 -17.57
N GLN A 71 33.64 4.78 -17.42
CA GLN A 71 34.47 5.65 -18.23
C GLN A 71 35.86 5.58 -17.63
N ASN A 72 36.57 4.50 -17.97
CA ASN A 72 38.01 4.45 -17.88
C ASN A 72 38.56 5.63 -18.70
N PRO A 73 39.28 6.59 -18.09
CA PRO A 73 39.97 7.61 -18.86
C PRO A 73 41.20 6.93 -19.47
N THR A 74 41.20 6.78 -20.79
CA THR A 74 42.42 6.41 -21.56
C THR A 74 42.96 7.66 -22.23
#